data_AF-A0A9E2R9M4-F1
#
_entry.id   AF-A0A9E2R9M4-F1
#
_cell.length_a   1.000
_cell.length_b   1.000
_cell.length_c   1.000
_cell.angle_alpha   90.00
_cell.angle_beta   90.00
_cell.angle_gamma   90.00
#
_symmetry.space_group_name_H-M   'P 1'
#
loop_
_entity.id
_entity.type
_entity.pdbx_description
1 polymer ?
#
loop_
_entity_poly.entity_id
_entity_poly.type
_entity_poly.pdbx_seq_one_letter_code
_entity_poly.pdbx_strand_id
1 'polypeptide(L)'
;MRIPTHNICRAFPELDAFSNEQCQRFLAATLEKHSLARSMLGLLTAALFCLGAFVLPNVVMRVFIGFWMYKPTLSITVAVICAAMGALFGSVVGMMLRDVWLRRRLSARILELECAGCGYSLLGLGAANGVIICPECGDRCELASRGIEVDTTLVPASQPNGTA
;
A
#
# COMPACT_ATOMS: atom_id res chain seq x y z
N MET A 1 -16.15 5.78 -6.14
CA MET A 1 -14.69 5.52 -6.16
C MET A 1 -13.97 6.80 -5.80
N ARG A 2 -13.20 6.82 -4.70
CA ARG A 2 -12.36 7.97 -4.33
C ARG A 2 -11.04 7.85 -5.10
N ILE A 3 -10.63 8.90 -5.81
CA ILE A 3 -9.34 8.94 -6.51
C ILE A 3 -8.25 8.87 -5.43
N PRO A 4 -7.34 7.88 -5.46
CA PRO A 4 -6.46 7.54 -4.33
C PRO A 4 -5.27 8.49 -4.14
N THR A 5 -5.30 9.67 -4.74
CA THR A 5 -4.18 10.61 -4.68
C THR A 5 -4.24 11.54 -3.47
N HIS A 6 -5.41 11.78 -2.86
CA HIS A 6 -5.51 12.87 -1.87
C HIS A 6 -5.69 12.48 -0.41
N ASN A 7 -6.03 11.24 0.00
CA ASN A 7 -6.17 10.92 1.43
C ASN A 7 -6.08 9.40 1.70
N ILE A 8 -4.90 8.81 1.48
CA ILE A 8 -4.67 7.38 1.85
C ILE A 8 -4.91 7.16 3.35
N CYS A 9 -4.64 8.18 4.17
CA CYS A 9 -4.83 8.17 5.63
C CYS A 9 -6.28 7.84 6.04
N ARG A 10 -7.27 8.32 5.28
CA ARG A 10 -8.71 8.05 5.55
C ARG A 10 -9.18 6.64 5.16
N ALA A 11 -8.29 5.80 4.66
CA ALA A 11 -8.62 4.39 4.43
C ALA A 11 -8.57 3.55 5.72
N PHE A 12 -8.01 4.11 6.80
CA PHE A 12 -7.81 3.46 8.08
C PHE A 12 -8.47 4.29 9.17
N PRO A 13 -9.58 3.81 9.78
CA PRO A 13 -10.25 4.55 10.84
C PRO A 13 -9.33 4.81 12.05
N GLU A 14 -8.31 3.96 12.26
CA GLU A 14 -7.31 4.11 13.31
C GLU A 14 -6.42 5.35 13.09
N LEU A 15 -6.24 5.76 11.82
CA LEU A 15 -5.43 6.92 11.45
C LEU A 15 -6.26 8.22 11.34
N ASP A 16 -7.59 8.15 11.43
CA ASP A 16 -8.46 9.33 11.30
C ASP A 16 -8.27 10.34 12.45
N ALA A 17 -7.67 9.93 13.57
CA ALA A 17 -7.34 10.81 14.69
C ALA A 17 -6.10 11.68 14.47
N PHE A 18 -5.27 11.38 13.46
CA PHE A 18 -4.01 12.07 13.20
C PHE A 18 -4.16 13.18 12.16
N SER A 19 -3.33 14.21 12.27
CA SER A 19 -3.25 15.23 11.23
C SER A 19 -2.65 14.65 9.94
N ASN A 20 -2.94 15.29 8.81
CA ASN A 20 -2.40 14.86 7.52
C ASN A 20 -0.87 14.87 7.50
N GLU A 21 -0.24 15.83 8.18
CA GLU A 21 1.23 15.92 8.27
C GLU A 21 1.81 14.74 9.05
N GLN A 22 1.18 14.36 10.17
CA GLN A 22 1.58 13.21 10.98
C GLN A 22 1.46 11.91 10.19
N CYS A 23 0.33 11.72 9.51
CA CYS A 23 0.14 10.55 8.66
C CYS A 23 1.15 10.49 7.51
N GLN A 24 1.47 11.62 6.87
CA GLN A 24 2.49 11.66 5.82
C GLN A 24 3.89 11.30 6.34
N ARG A 25 4.28 11.78 7.53
CA ARG A 25 5.55 11.40 8.17
C ARG A 25 5.59 9.91 8.51
N PHE A 26 4.50 9.38 9.06
CA PHE A 26 4.38 7.94 9.36
C PHE A 26 4.49 7.09 8.10
N LEU A 27 3.80 7.49 7.03
CA LEU A 27 3.87 6.82 5.73
C LEU A 27 5.29 6.92 5.15
N ALA A 28 5.93 8.07 5.20
CA ALA A 28 7.29 8.26 4.70
C ALA A 28 8.28 7.32 5.42
N ALA A 29 8.26 7.30 6.76
CA ALA A 29 9.10 6.42 7.57
C ALA A 29 8.84 4.93 7.28
N THR A 30 7.57 4.54 7.11
CA THR A 30 7.21 3.16 6.77
C THR A 30 7.68 2.77 5.36
N LEU A 31 7.63 3.70 4.41
CA LEU A 31 7.98 3.47 3.02
C LEU A 31 9.49 3.46 2.78
N GLU A 32 10.25 4.24 3.54
CA GLU A 32 11.71 4.33 3.41
C GLU A 32 12.40 2.99 3.69
N LYS A 33 11.94 2.27 4.73
CA LYS A 33 12.45 0.94 5.10
C LYS A 33 12.19 -0.15 4.04
N HIS A 34 11.35 0.11 3.05
CA HIS A 34 10.90 -0.86 2.06
C HIS A 34 11.19 -0.46 0.60
N SER A 35 12.27 0.32 0.38
CA SER A 35 12.72 0.74 -0.97
C SER A 35 12.82 -0.43 -1.96
N LEU A 36 13.38 -1.58 -1.53
CA LEU A 36 13.49 -2.78 -2.36
C LEU A 36 12.13 -3.35 -2.76
N ALA A 37 11.18 -3.44 -1.83
CA ALA A 37 9.86 -3.97 -2.12
C ALA A 37 9.09 -3.05 -3.08
N ARG A 38 9.28 -1.74 -2.97
CA ARG A 38 8.75 -0.76 -3.93
C ARG A 38 9.34 -0.96 -5.32
N SER A 39 10.66 -1.17 -5.42
CA SER A 39 11.32 -1.47 -6.70
C SER A 39 10.83 -2.78 -7.31
N MET A 40 10.68 -3.85 -6.52
CA MET A 40 10.14 -5.13 -6.98
C MET A 40 8.69 -5.01 -7.45
N LEU A 41 7.86 -4.23 -6.74
CA LEU A 41 6.48 -3.99 -7.15
C LEU A 41 6.43 -3.19 -8.47
N GLY A 42 7.29 -2.18 -8.62
CA GLY A 42 7.46 -1.45 -9.89
C GLY A 42 7.83 -2.40 -11.03
N LEU A 43 8.83 -3.26 -10.81
CA LEU A 43 9.28 -4.26 -11.78
C LEU A 43 8.15 -5.24 -12.15
N LEU A 44 7.37 -5.71 -11.16
CA LEU A 44 6.22 -6.59 -11.38
C LEU A 44 5.15 -5.90 -12.23
N THR A 45 4.82 -4.65 -11.92
CA THR A 45 3.83 -3.89 -12.71
C THR A 45 4.30 -3.64 -14.14
N ALA A 46 5.58 -3.32 -14.33
CA ALA A 46 6.18 -3.19 -15.65
C ALA A 46 6.18 -4.52 -16.42
N ALA A 47 6.50 -5.63 -15.75
CA ALA A 47 6.48 -6.97 -16.34
C ALA A 47 5.06 -7.37 -16.77
N LEU A 48 4.05 -7.13 -15.93
CA LEU A 48 2.64 -7.37 -16.26
C LEU A 48 2.17 -6.51 -17.43
N PHE A 49 2.61 -5.25 -17.49
CA PHE A 49 2.34 -4.36 -18.62
C PHE A 49 2.95 -4.90 -19.91
N CYS A 50 4.24 -5.28 -19.90
CA CYS A 50 4.90 -5.87 -21.06
C CYS A 50 4.23 -7.19 -21.48
N LEU A 51 3.84 -8.03 -20.53
CA LEU A 51 3.12 -9.28 -20.81
C LEU A 51 1.78 -9.00 -21.49
N GLY A 52 0.98 -8.07 -20.94
CA GLY A 52 -0.32 -7.69 -21.50
C GLY A 52 -0.24 -6.99 -22.85
N ALA A 53 0.79 -6.15 -23.06
CA ALA A 53 0.97 -5.37 -24.28
C ALA A 53 1.59 -6.18 -25.43
N PHE A 54 2.46 -7.16 -25.14
CA PHE A 54 3.18 -7.90 -26.18
C PHE A 54 2.73 -9.36 -26.31
N VAL A 55 2.57 -10.09 -25.20
CA VAL A 55 2.27 -11.53 -25.26
C VAL A 55 0.82 -11.77 -25.66
N LEU A 56 -0.11 -11.05 -25.03
CA LEU A 56 -1.54 -11.25 -25.29
C LEU A 56 -1.90 -10.99 -26.77
N PRO A 57 -1.47 -9.87 -27.39
CA PRO A 57 -1.79 -9.62 -28.79
C PRO A 57 -1.12 -10.61 -29.73
N ASN A 58 0.09 -11.07 -29.44
CA ASN A 58 0.76 -12.09 -30.26
C ASN A 58 0.04 -13.44 -30.21
N VAL A 59 -0.42 -13.86 -29.01
CA VAL A 59 -1.18 -15.10 -28.86
C VAL A 59 -2.53 -15.00 -29.57
N VAL A 60 -3.26 -13.91 -29.36
CA VAL A 60 -4.54 -13.64 -30.05
C VAL A 60 -4.32 -13.62 -31.55
N MET A 61 -3.30 -12.91 -32.04
CA MET A 61 -2.97 -12.82 -33.45
C MET A 61 -2.64 -14.19 -34.04
N ARG A 62 -1.85 -15.04 -33.37
CA ARG A 62 -1.55 -16.40 -33.88
C ARG A 62 -2.80 -17.29 -33.94
N VAL A 63 -3.64 -17.25 -32.91
CA VAL A 63 -4.89 -18.03 -32.87
C VAL A 63 -5.87 -17.55 -33.94
N PHE A 64 -5.99 -16.24 -34.14
CA PHE A 64 -6.89 -15.66 -35.13
C PHE A 64 -6.36 -15.74 -36.56
N ILE A 65 -5.05 -15.61 -36.81
CA ILE A 65 -4.46 -15.75 -38.14
C ILE A 65 -4.74 -17.16 -38.71
N GLY A 66 -4.69 -18.20 -37.87
CA GLY A 66 -5.07 -19.56 -38.28
C GLY A 66 -6.55 -19.70 -38.67
N PHE A 67 -7.41 -18.80 -38.18
CA PHE A 67 -8.86 -18.85 -38.36
C PHE A 67 -9.38 -17.85 -39.42
N TRP A 68 -8.65 -16.77 -39.70
CA TRP A 68 -9.13 -15.59 -40.46
C TRP A 68 -8.24 -15.21 -41.64
N MET A 69 -7.77 -16.19 -42.41
CA MET A 69 -6.95 -15.96 -43.62
C MET A 69 -7.68 -15.21 -44.77
N TYR A 70 -8.90 -14.71 -44.55
CA TYR A 70 -9.77 -14.17 -45.61
C TYR A 70 -9.88 -12.63 -45.66
N LYS A 71 -9.54 -11.87 -44.60
CA LYS A 71 -9.58 -10.38 -44.63
C LYS A 71 -8.50 -9.71 -43.74
N PRO A 72 -7.42 -9.14 -44.32
CA PRO A 72 -6.26 -8.66 -43.56
C PRO A 72 -6.53 -7.39 -42.73
N THR A 73 -7.38 -6.48 -43.21
CA THR A 73 -7.66 -5.19 -42.55
C THR A 73 -8.38 -5.33 -41.22
N LEU A 74 -9.33 -6.26 -41.11
CA LEU A 74 -10.08 -6.49 -39.87
C LEU A 74 -9.19 -7.07 -38.76
N SER A 75 -8.15 -7.85 -39.13
CA SER A 75 -7.22 -8.45 -38.17
C SER A 75 -6.38 -7.41 -37.42
N ILE A 76 -5.95 -6.34 -38.12
CA ILE A 76 -5.10 -5.30 -37.54
C ILE A 76 -5.90 -4.49 -36.52
N THR A 77 -7.12 -4.09 -36.87
CA THR A 77 -7.98 -3.32 -35.95
C THR A 77 -8.29 -4.11 -34.68
N VAL A 78 -8.62 -5.40 -34.81
CA VAL A 78 -8.86 -6.27 -33.64
C VAL A 78 -7.60 -6.41 -32.79
N ALA A 79 -6.44 -6.63 -33.41
CA ALA A 79 -5.17 -6.73 -32.68
C ALA A 79 -4.85 -5.45 -31.89
N VAL A 80 -5.05 -4.27 -32.48
CA VAL A 80 -4.83 -2.97 -31.82
C VAL A 80 -5.80 -2.79 -30.65
N ILE A 81 -7.08 -3.13 -30.81
CA ILE A 81 -8.08 -3.05 -29.73
C ILE A 81 -7.71 -3.99 -28.58
N CYS A 82 -7.35 -5.24 -28.89
CA CYS A 82 -6.91 -6.20 -27.88
C CYS A 82 -5.66 -5.74 -27.14
N ALA A 83 -4.67 -5.18 -27.85
CA ALA A 83 -3.47 -4.63 -27.24
C ALA A 83 -3.78 -3.45 -26.31
N ALA A 84 -4.64 -2.53 -26.75
CA ALA A 84 -5.08 -1.39 -25.95
C ALA A 84 -5.84 -1.84 -24.69
N MET A 85 -6.78 -2.79 -24.82
CA MET A 85 -7.50 -3.35 -23.68
C MET A 85 -6.57 -4.07 -22.71
N GLY A 86 -5.61 -4.86 -23.21
CA GLY A 86 -4.62 -5.56 -22.40
C GLY A 86 -3.74 -4.58 -21.60
N ALA A 87 -3.28 -3.51 -22.24
CA ALA A 87 -2.49 -2.46 -21.59
C ALA A 87 -3.28 -1.72 -20.50
N LEU A 88 -4.54 -1.38 -20.77
CA LEU A 88 -5.43 -0.74 -19.80
C LEU A 88 -5.70 -1.67 -18.61
N PHE A 89 -6.05 -2.93 -18.88
CA PHE A 89 -6.34 -3.92 -17.85
C PHE A 89 -5.11 -4.18 -16.97
N GLY A 90 -3.94 -4.37 -17.57
CA GLY A 90 -2.69 -4.55 -16.82
C GLY A 90 -2.35 -3.36 -15.92
N SER A 91 -2.60 -2.14 -16.39
CA SER A 91 -2.38 -0.91 -15.60
C SER A 91 -3.33 -0.83 -14.40
N VAL A 92 -4.62 -1.10 -14.60
CA VAL A 92 -5.63 -1.10 -13.51
C VAL A 92 -5.32 -2.18 -12.48
N VAL A 93 -5.01 -3.40 -12.93
CA VAL A 93 -4.65 -4.51 -12.05
C VAL A 93 -3.38 -4.21 -11.26
N GLY A 94 -2.35 -3.64 -11.91
CA GLY A 94 -1.12 -3.23 -11.23
C GLY A 94 -1.36 -2.17 -10.15
N MET A 95 -2.23 -1.20 -10.42
CA MET A 95 -2.62 -0.18 -9.44
C MET A 95 -3.41 -0.77 -8.26
N MET A 96 -4.33 -1.71 -8.51
CA MET A 96 -5.06 -2.40 -7.44
C MET A 96 -4.15 -3.28 -6.58
N LEU A 97 -3.24 -4.04 -7.19
CA LEU A 97 -2.24 -4.85 -6.47
C LEU A 97 -1.38 -3.98 -5.56
N ARG A 98 -0.96 -2.81 -6.04
CA ARG A 98 -0.21 -1.83 -5.25
C ARG A 98 -1.01 -1.36 -4.04
N ASP A 99 -2.27 -1.00 -4.22
CA ASP A 99 -3.13 -0.55 -3.12
C ASP A 99 -3.39 -1.65 -2.08
N VAL A 100 -3.68 -2.87 -2.52
CA VAL A 100 -3.89 -4.01 -1.62
C VAL A 100 -2.62 -4.33 -0.85
N TRP A 101 -1.46 -4.29 -1.51
CA TRP A 101 -0.17 -4.53 -0.87
C TRP A 101 0.15 -3.47 0.18
N LEU A 102 -0.05 -2.18 -0.15
CA LEU A 102 0.12 -1.07 0.80
C LEU A 102 -0.83 -1.23 1.99
N ARG A 103 -2.09 -1.60 1.74
CA ARG A 103 -3.07 -1.80 2.81
C ARG A 103 -2.70 -2.93 3.75
N ARG A 104 -2.30 -4.08 3.21
CA ARG A 104 -1.85 -5.23 4.01
C ARG A 104 -0.61 -4.92 4.84
N ARG A 105 0.31 -4.11 4.30
CA ARG A 105 1.51 -3.71 5.02
C ARG A 105 1.20 -2.74 6.15
N LEU A 106 0.35 -1.76 5.90
CA LEU A 106 -0.10 -0.83 6.94
C LEU A 106 -0.88 -1.56 8.02
N SER A 107 -1.82 -2.43 7.66
CA SER A 107 -2.57 -3.21 8.65
C SER A 107 -1.65 -4.10 9.49
N ALA A 108 -0.63 -4.73 8.88
CA ALA A 108 0.34 -5.53 9.64
C ALA A 108 1.13 -4.67 10.65
N ARG A 109 1.52 -3.44 10.28
CA ARG A 109 2.21 -2.52 11.21
C ARG A 109 1.29 -2.00 12.32
N ILE A 110 0.01 -1.78 12.03
CA ILE A 110 -0.97 -1.37 13.04
C ILE A 110 -1.20 -2.51 14.04
N LEU A 111 -1.30 -3.75 13.57
CA LEU A 111 -1.38 -4.93 14.44
C LEU A 111 -0.11 -5.11 15.29
N GLU A 112 1.07 -4.81 14.74
CA GLU A 112 2.32 -4.76 15.52
C GLU A 112 2.35 -3.63 16.56
N LEU A 113 1.37 -2.73 16.58
CA LEU A 113 1.22 -1.68 17.59
C LEU A 113 0.12 -2.01 18.60
N GLU A 114 -0.36 -3.25 18.66
CA GLU A 114 -1.29 -3.70 19.69
C GLU A 114 -0.55 -4.25 20.93
N CYS A 115 -1.14 -4.06 22.10
CA CYS A 115 -0.64 -4.63 23.34
C CYS A 115 -0.65 -6.17 23.23
N ALA A 116 0.46 -6.82 23.55
CA ALA A 116 0.56 -8.28 23.46
C ALA A 116 -0.30 -9.01 24.50
N GLY A 117 -0.65 -8.35 25.62
CA GLY A 117 -1.50 -8.93 26.66
C GLY A 117 -2.98 -8.83 26.35
N CYS A 118 -3.48 -7.63 26.05
CA CYS A 118 -4.93 -7.39 25.90
C CYS A 118 -5.39 -7.03 24.47
N GLY A 119 -4.47 -6.85 23.51
CA GLY A 119 -4.81 -6.45 22.13
C GLY A 119 -5.18 -4.97 21.97
N TYR A 120 -5.11 -4.16 23.03
CA TYR A 120 -5.42 -2.73 22.94
C TYR A 120 -4.45 -2.00 22.00
N SER A 121 -4.97 -1.16 21.11
CA SER A 121 -4.14 -0.38 20.17
C SER A 121 -3.31 0.65 20.94
N LEU A 122 -1.99 0.54 20.85
CA LEU A 122 -1.05 1.49 21.47
C LEU A 122 -0.77 2.70 20.59
N LEU A 123 -1.47 2.79 19.45
CA LEU A 123 -1.30 3.82 18.46
C LEU A 123 -1.83 5.15 19.02
N GLY A 124 -1.01 6.20 19.00
CA GLY A 124 -1.34 7.51 19.58
C GLY A 124 -1.02 7.67 21.06
N LEU A 125 -0.55 6.63 21.76
CA LEU A 125 -0.06 6.75 23.14
C LEU A 125 1.36 7.34 23.16
N GLY A 126 1.60 8.24 24.11
CA GLY A 126 2.94 8.79 24.35
C GLY A 126 3.88 7.72 24.90
N ALA A 127 5.04 7.57 24.27
CA ALA A 127 6.10 6.72 24.80
C ALA A 127 6.98 7.51 25.78
N ALA A 128 7.19 6.97 26.97
CA ALA A 128 8.14 7.52 27.94
C ALA A 128 9.40 6.64 27.94
N ASN A 129 10.56 7.22 27.63
CA ASN A 129 11.83 6.51 27.53
C ASN A 129 11.79 5.27 26.60
N GLY A 130 11.06 5.36 25.48
CA GLY A 130 10.92 4.26 24.52
C GLY A 130 10.00 3.12 24.95
N VAL A 131 9.26 3.30 26.06
CA VAL A 131 8.29 2.34 26.58
C VAL A 131 6.90 2.96 26.55
N ILE A 132 5.92 2.20 26.05
CA ILE A 132 4.50 2.52 26.16
C ILE A 132 3.90 1.62 27.22
N ILE A 133 3.15 2.20 28.16
CA ILE A 133 2.38 1.44 29.16
C ILE A 133 0.94 1.32 28.64
N CYS A 134 0.44 0.09 28.52
CA CYS A 134 -0.93 -0.13 28.11
C CYS A 134 -1.90 0.40 29.18
N PRO A 135 -2.88 1.26 28.84
CA PRO A 135 -3.82 1.80 29.81
C PRO A 135 -4.81 0.75 30.35
N GLU A 136 -5.06 -0.32 29.60
CA GLU A 136 -6.04 -1.34 29.96
C GLU A 136 -5.46 -2.41 30.91
N CYS A 137 -4.27 -2.95 30.60
CA CYS A 137 -3.66 -4.03 31.38
C CYS A 137 -2.39 -3.64 32.15
N GLY A 138 -1.81 -2.46 31.89
CA GLY A 138 -0.56 -2.02 32.52
C GLY A 138 0.71 -2.64 31.93
N ASP A 139 0.60 -3.49 30.89
CA ASP A 139 1.77 -4.11 30.26
C ASP A 139 2.71 -3.07 29.65
N ARG A 140 4.01 -3.33 29.79
CA ARG A 140 5.08 -2.51 29.22
C ARG A 140 5.44 -3.00 27.84
N CYS A 141 5.29 -2.14 26.84
CA CYS A 141 5.66 -2.41 25.46
C CYS A 141 6.88 -1.58 25.08
N GLU A 142 8.03 -2.25 24.94
CA GLU A 142 9.27 -1.61 24.49
C GLU A 142 9.26 -1.42 22.96
N LEU A 143 9.32 -0.18 22.49
CA LEU A 143 9.29 0.13 21.06
C LEU A 143 10.51 -0.39 20.31
N ALA A 144 11.68 -0.38 20.97
CA ALA A 144 12.93 -0.88 20.41
C ALA A 144 12.83 -2.36 20.02
N SER A 145 12.16 -3.17 20.84
CA SER A 145 11.94 -4.61 20.56
C SER A 145 11.11 -4.85 19.29
N ARG A 146 10.30 -3.87 18.89
CA ARG A 146 9.46 -3.91 17.68
C ARG A 146 10.10 -3.19 16.49
N GLY A 147 11.32 -2.67 16.66
CA GLY A 147 12.04 -1.93 15.61
C GLY A 147 11.37 -0.62 15.23
N ILE A 148 10.68 0.01 16.19
CA ILE A 148 10.02 1.32 16.06
C ILE A 148 10.90 2.35 16.77
N GLU A 149 11.40 3.33 16.03
CA GLU A 149 12.17 4.43 16.60
C GLU A 149 11.25 5.46 17.26
N VAL A 150 11.63 5.96 18.43
CA VAL A 150 10.80 6.86 19.28
C VAL A 150 10.42 8.16 18.56
N ASP A 151 11.23 8.61 17.60
CA ASP A 151 10.93 9.82 16.82
C ASP A 151 9.75 9.64 15.84
N THR A 152 9.34 8.39 15.59
CA THR A 152 8.21 8.04 14.72
C THR A 152 6.91 7.77 15.46
N THR A 153 6.92 7.72 16.79
CA THR A 153 5.66 7.59 17.54
C THR A 153 4.81 8.84 17.35
N LEU A 154 3.66 8.63 16.71
CA LEU A 154 2.66 9.66 16.46
C LEU A 154 2.05 10.10 17.79
N VAL A 155 2.73 10.98 18.54
CA VAL A 155 2.09 11.67 19.65
C VAL A 155 1.20 12.74 19.04
N PRO A 156 -0.13 12.70 19.24
CA PRO A 156 -1.02 13.74 18.73
C PRO A 156 -0.56 15.09 19.31
N ALA A 157 -0.45 16.11 18.45
CA ALA A 157 0.06 17.44 18.82
C ALA A 157 -0.81 18.16 19.88
N SER A 158 -1.93 17.57 20.27
CA SER A 158 -2.95 18.18 21.13
C SER A 158 -2.97 17.63 22.56
N GLN A 159 -1.90 17.05 23.08
CA GLN A 159 -1.76 16.98 24.54
C GLN A 159 -1.15 18.31 25.03
N PRO A 160 -1.96 19.28 25.49
CA PRO A 160 -1.41 20.42 26.20
C PRO A 160 -0.65 19.85 27.39
N ASN A 161 0.64 20.18 27.49
CA ASN A 161 1.49 19.84 28.62
C ASN A 161 0.69 20.07 29.92
N GLY A 162 0.24 18.98 30.53
CA GLY A 162 -0.32 19.02 31.87
C GLY A 162 0.82 19.47 32.78
N THR A 163 0.81 20.74 33.13
CA THR A 163 1.63 21.31 34.20
C THR A 163 1.30 20.54 35.47
N ALA A 164 2.20 19.64 35.87
CA ALA A 164 2.28 19.11 37.22
C ALA A 164 3.07 20.08 38.09
#